data_AF-A0AAD1BHS7-F1
#
_entry.id   AF-A0AAD1BHS7-F1
#
_cell.length_a   1.000
_cell.length_b   1.000
_cell.length_c   1.000
_cell.angle_alpha   90.00
_cell.angle_beta   90.00
_cell.angle_gamma   90.00
#
_symmetry.space_group_name_H-M   'P 1'
#
loop_
_entity.id
_entity.type
_entity.pdbx_description
1 polymer ?
#
loop_
_entity_poly.entity_id
_entity_poly.type
_entity_poly.pdbx_seq_one_letter_code
_entity_poly.pdbx_strand_id
1 'polypeptide(L)'
;MMLIVSRYGEVEGKEDYGSVIWDLEFNQVLKNADWEEKVRQSLEATITKYESRLKDIHVRVELTEVEEDVRNKFPNARQRVRVWVNGVMVRNDQQFNFNTHLYISPISQ
;
A
#
# COMPACT_ATOMS: atom_id res chain seq x y z
N MET A 1 -5.99 -7.55 2.60
CA MET A 1 -6.39 -7.50 1.17
C MET A 1 -5.16 -7.80 0.32
N MET A 2 -5.20 -8.80 -0.57
CA MET A 2 -3.99 -9.28 -1.28
C MET A 2 -3.37 -8.23 -2.23
N LEU A 3 -4.22 -7.41 -2.87
CA LEU A 3 -3.81 -6.31 -3.75
C LEU A 3 -2.71 -5.42 -3.17
N ILE A 4 -2.76 -5.12 -1.86
CA ILE A 4 -1.77 -4.24 -1.21
C ILE A 4 -0.39 -4.88 -1.12
N VAL A 5 -0.32 -6.21 -0.95
CA VAL A 5 0.93 -6.94 -0.74
C VAL A 5 1.48 -7.58 -2.01
N SER A 6 0.68 -7.67 -3.08
CA SER A 6 1.11 -8.25 -4.36
C SER A 6 1.90 -7.22 -5.17
N ARG A 7 2.89 -7.68 -5.94
CA ARG A 7 3.63 -6.84 -6.90
C ARG A 7 2.93 -6.83 -8.26
N TYR A 8 3.03 -5.71 -8.98
CA TYR A 8 2.65 -5.68 -10.39
C TYR A 8 3.37 -6.79 -11.18
N GLY A 9 2.62 -7.47 -12.05
CA GLY A 9 3.09 -8.63 -12.80
C GLY A 9 3.15 -9.95 -12.03
N GLU A 10 2.83 -9.99 -10.73
CA GLU A 10 2.80 -11.23 -9.95
C GLU A 10 1.64 -12.16 -10.35
N VAL A 11 0.55 -11.58 -10.83
CA VAL A 11 -0.62 -12.33 -11.30
C VAL A 11 -0.61 -12.42 -12.83
N GLU A 12 -0.46 -13.64 -13.34
CA GLU A 12 -0.48 -13.91 -14.77
C GLU A 12 -1.78 -13.39 -15.42
N GLY A 13 -1.63 -12.67 -16.54
CA GLY A 13 -2.76 -12.06 -17.26
C GLY A 13 -3.36 -10.82 -16.59
N LYS A 14 -2.79 -10.33 -15.47
CA LYS A 14 -3.20 -9.10 -14.80
C LYS A 14 -1.98 -8.29 -14.35
N GLU A 15 -1.28 -7.72 -15.32
CA GLU A 15 -0.01 -7.02 -15.11
C GLU A 15 -0.11 -5.86 -14.10
N ASP A 16 -1.24 -5.16 -14.05
CA ASP A 16 -1.48 -4.05 -13.12
C ASP A 16 -2.24 -4.48 -11.85
N TYR A 17 -2.35 -5.78 -11.57
CA TYR A 17 -2.81 -6.27 -10.26
C TYR A 17 -1.67 -6.17 -9.25
N GLY A 18 -1.89 -5.44 -8.16
CA GLY A 18 -0.92 -5.33 -7.07
C GLY A 18 -0.72 -3.89 -6.60
N SER A 19 0.47 -3.62 -6.10
CA SER A 19 0.82 -2.35 -5.47
C SER A 19 2.16 -1.83 -5.99
N VAL A 20 2.19 -0.53 -6.27
CA VAL A 20 3.42 0.18 -6.66
C VAL A 20 4.45 0.25 -5.53
N ILE A 21 4.07 -0.05 -4.28
CA ILE A 21 4.95 -0.01 -3.09
C ILE A 21 6.27 -0.75 -3.33
N TRP A 22 6.23 -1.84 -4.10
CA TRP A 22 7.40 -2.69 -4.38
C TRP A 22 8.30 -2.18 -5.50
N ASP A 23 7.79 -1.31 -6.38
CA ASP A 23 8.53 -0.76 -7.52
C ASP A 23 9.06 0.65 -7.24
N LEU A 24 8.59 1.29 -6.17
CA LEU A 24 9.15 2.57 -5.73
C LEU A 24 10.43 2.33 -4.96
N GLU A 25 11.56 2.55 -5.62
CA GLU A 25 12.82 2.78 -4.91
C GLU A 25 12.65 3.99 -3.98
N PHE A 26 13.11 3.83 -2.74
CA PHE A 26 13.13 4.93 -1.78
C PHE A 26 14.20 5.94 -2.21
N ASN A 27 13.83 6.84 -3.12
CA ASN A 27 14.63 8.01 -3.41
C ASN A 27 14.51 8.95 -2.22
N GLN A 28 15.61 9.14 -1.47
CA GLN A 28 15.71 10.18 -0.43
C GLN A 28 15.36 11.60 -0.94
N VAL A 29 15.32 11.77 -2.26
CA VAL A 29 14.98 13.02 -2.96
C VAL A 29 13.47 13.27 -3.04
N LEU A 30 12.61 12.24 -3.01
CA LEU A 30 11.16 12.44 -2.95
C LEU A 30 10.76 12.80 -1.52
N LYS A 31 9.99 13.87 -1.37
CA LYS A 31 9.38 14.16 -0.07
C LYS A 31 8.40 13.04 0.24
N ASN A 32 8.34 12.56 1.49
CA ASN A 32 7.45 11.47 1.91
C ASN A 32 6.01 11.66 1.41
N ALA A 33 5.51 12.90 1.37
CA ALA A 33 4.18 13.23 0.87
C ALA A 33 3.97 12.88 -0.62
N ASP A 34 4.97 13.08 -1.48
CA ASP A 34 4.87 12.73 -2.90
C ASP A 34 4.83 11.21 -3.08
N TRP A 35 5.61 10.50 -2.27
CA TRP A 35 5.60 9.04 -2.24
C TRP A 35 4.26 8.49 -1.74
N GLU A 36 3.75 9.02 -0.63
CA GLU A 36 2.44 8.65 -0.06
C GLU A 36 1.33 8.87 -1.07
N GLU A 37 1.31 10.02 -1.75
CA GLU A 37 0.29 10.35 -2.75
C GLU A 37 0.37 9.42 -3.96
N LYS A 38 1.57 9.09 -4.44
CA LYS A 38 1.76 8.14 -5.55
C LYS A 38 1.23 6.75 -5.20
N VAL A 39 1.53 6.26 -4.00
CA VAL A 39 1.01 4.97 -3.52
C VAL A 39 -0.50 5.03 -3.33
N ARG A 40 -1.02 6.13 -2.77
CA ARG A 40 -2.46 6.33 -2.55
C ARG A 40 -3.24 6.25 -3.87
N GLN A 41 -2.82 7.00 -4.89
CA GLN A 41 -3.45 7.00 -6.22
C GLN A 41 -3.39 5.63 -6.88
N SER A 42 -2.23 4.97 -6.83
CA SER A 42 -2.03 3.63 -7.40
C SER A 42 -2.94 2.59 -6.74
N LEU A 43 -3.01 2.56 -5.41
CA LEU A 43 -3.87 1.65 -4.68
C LEU A 43 -5.35 1.93 -4.94
N GLU A 44 -5.78 3.20 -4.91
CA GLU A 44 -7.17 3.58 -5.18
C GLU A 44 -7.62 3.15 -6.58
N ALA A 45 -6.78 3.35 -7.60
CA ALA A 45 -7.05 2.90 -8.97
C ALA A 45 -7.14 1.36 -9.06
N THR A 46 -6.19 0.65 -8.46
CA THR A 46 -6.12 -0.81 -8.54
C THR A 46 -7.27 -1.48 -7.77
N ILE A 47 -7.62 -0.97 -6.59
CA ILE A 47 -8.73 -1.48 -5.78
C ILE A 47 -10.04 -1.23 -6.51
N THR A 48 -10.24 -0.02 -7.04
CA THR A 48 -11.42 0.30 -7.86
C THR A 48 -11.57 -0.65 -9.05
N LYS A 49 -10.46 -1.04 -9.69
CA LYS A 49 -10.47 -1.95 -10.83
C LYS A 49 -10.76 -3.40 -10.46
N TYR A 50 -10.16 -3.91 -9.37
CA TYR A 50 -10.13 -5.35 -9.08
C TYR A 50 -11.01 -5.81 -7.91
N GLU A 51 -11.51 -4.90 -7.08
CA GLU A 51 -12.32 -5.22 -5.90
C GLU A 51 -13.76 -4.71 -6.07
N SER A 52 -14.50 -5.35 -6.99
CA SER A 52 -15.88 -4.96 -7.37
C SER A 52 -16.91 -5.08 -6.24
N ARG A 53 -16.55 -5.70 -5.11
CA ARG A 53 -17.41 -5.79 -3.93
C ARG A 53 -17.48 -4.48 -3.15
N LEU A 54 -16.56 -3.54 -3.42
CA LEU A 54 -16.49 -2.22 -2.80
C LEU A 54 -16.82 -1.12 -3.80
N LYS A 55 -17.43 -0.04 -3.30
CA LYS A 55 -17.63 1.25 -3.99
C LYS A 55 -17.22 2.40 -3.06
N ASP A 56 -17.19 3.61 -3.59
CA ASP A 56 -16.84 4.83 -2.85
C ASP A 56 -15.50 4.67 -2.09
N ILE A 57 -14.52 4.09 -2.78
CA ILE A 57 -13.24 3.70 -2.21
C ILE A 57 -12.42 4.96 -1.93
N HIS A 58 -11.86 5.05 -0.73
CA HIS A 58 -10.90 6.06 -0.33
C HIS A 58 -9.70 5.40 0.34
N VAL A 59 -8.50 5.71 -0.15
CA VAL A 59 -7.24 5.20 0.39
C VAL A 59 -6.51 6.31 1.12
N ARG A 60 -5.93 5.98 2.28
CA ARG A 60 -4.94 6.80 2.99
C ARG A 60 -3.66 6.00 3.16
N VAL A 61 -2.53 6.66 2.94
CA VAL A 61 -1.19 6.09 3.11
C VAL A 61 -0.40 7.00 4.05
N GLU A 62 0.37 6.40 4.94
CA GLU A 62 1.31 7.11 5.82
C GLU A 62 2.64 6.36 5.86
N LEU A 63 3.72 7.07 5.62
CA LEU A 63 5.08 6.56 5.68
C LEU A 63 5.77 7.12 6.93
N THR A 64 6.06 6.23 7.88
CA THR A 64 6.81 6.58 9.09
C THR A 64 8.12 5.82 9.18
N GLU A 65 9.08 6.35 9.93
CA GLU A 65 10.22 5.55 10.35
C GLU A 65 9.76 4.37 11.22
N VAL A 66 10.55 3.30 11.21
CA VAL A 66 10.32 2.13 12.05
C VAL A 66 10.72 2.45 13.48
N GLU A 67 9.89 2.03 14.44
CA GLU A 67 10.17 2.18 15.86
C GLU A 67 11.46 1.45 16.29
N GLU A 68 12.14 1.95 17.32
CA GLU A 68 13.43 1.39 17.77
C GLU A 68 13.34 -0.09 18.15
N ASP A 69 12.28 -0.51 18.81
CA ASP A 69 12.04 -1.89 19.22
C ASP A 69 11.88 -2.85 18.04
N VAL A 70 11.25 -2.39 16.96
CA VAL A 70 11.15 -3.14 15.70
C VAL A 70 12.49 -3.16 14.99
N ARG A 71 13.19 -2.02 14.92
CA ARG A 71 14.54 -1.92 14.32
C ARG A 71 15.55 -2.84 15.01
N ASN A 72 15.46 -2.98 16.33
CA ASN A 72 16.33 -3.87 17.12
C ASN A 72 16.10 -5.35 16.78
N LYS A 73 14.86 -5.74 16.44
CA LYS A 73 14.53 -7.12 16.03
C LYS A 73 14.75 -7.38 14.55
N PHE A 74 14.55 -6.35 13.71
CA PHE A 74 14.66 -6.41 12.26
C PHE A 74 15.55 -5.25 11.78
N PRO A 75 16.90 -5.40 11.84
CA PRO A 75 17.84 -4.32 11.57
C PRO A 75 17.72 -3.71 10.17
N ASN A 76 17.20 -4.50 9.22
CA ASN A 76 17.04 -4.07 7.84
C ASN A 76 15.77 -3.22 7.63
N ALA A 77 14.77 -3.32 8.51
CA ALA A 77 13.52 -2.58 8.40
C ALA A 77 13.76 -1.09 8.65
N ARG A 78 13.54 -0.26 7.62
CA ARG A 78 13.81 1.18 7.71
C ARG A 78 12.55 2.01 7.85
N GLN A 79 11.50 1.65 7.10
CA GLN A 79 10.25 2.39 7.10
C GLN A 79 9.05 1.49 7.28
N ARG A 80 8.01 2.05 7.89
CA ARG A 80 6.70 1.45 8.03
C ARG A 80 5.70 2.23 7.19
N VAL A 81 5.06 1.53 6.26
CA VAL A 81 3.93 2.05 5.47
C VAL A 81 2.67 1.62 6.18
N ARG A 82 1.80 2.55 6.57
CA ARG A 82 0.45 2.27 7.03
C ARG A 82 -0.54 2.59 5.93
N VAL A 83 -1.47 1.68 5.70
CA VAL A 83 -2.49 1.81 4.65
C VAL A 83 -3.87 1.63 5.29
N TRP A 84 -4.76 2.58 5.01
CA TRP A 84 -6.18 2.47 5.31
C TRP A 84 -6.97 2.48 4.01
N VAL A 85 -7.92 1.57 3.90
CA VAL A 85 -8.86 1.48 2.79
C VAL A 85 -10.27 1.56 3.39
N ASN A 86 -10.95 2.64 3.07
CA ASN A 86 -12.34 2.84 3.41
C ASN A 86 -13.18 2.71 2.14
N GLY A 87 -14.41 2.23 2.28
CA GLY A 87 -15.37 2.17 1.18
C GLY A 87 -16.70 1.68 1.67
N VAL A 88 -17.60 1.36 0.74
CA VAL A 88 -18.92 0.83 1.02
C VAL A 88 -19.07 -0.52 0.34
N MET A 89 -19.56 -1.52 1.06
CA MET A 89 -19.86 -2.83 0.48
C MET A 89 -21.08 -2.74 -0.43
N VAL A 90 -20.92 -3.12 -1.70
CA VAL A 90 -21.98 -3.03 -2.72
C VAL A 90 -23.20 -3.88 -2.35
N ARG A 91 -23.01 -5.02 -1.66
CA ARG A 91 -24.09 -5.97 -1.34
C ARG A 91 -25.14 -5.42 -0.38
N ASN A 92 -24.75 -4.56 0.56
CA ASN A 92 -25.58 -4.20 1.70
C ASN A 92 -25.41 -2.75 2.17
N ASP A 93 -24.69 -1.93 1.40
CA ASP A 93 -24.41 -0.52 1.70
C ASP A 93 -23.77 -0.26 3.07
N GLN A 94 -23.09 -1.27 3.63
CA GLN A 94 -22.38 -1.11 4.90
C GLN A 94 -20.97 -0.55 4.69
N GLN A 95 -20.54 0.29 5.64
CA GLN A 95 -19.18 0.80 5.66
C GLN A 95 -18.18 -0.35 5.79
N PHE A 96 -17.19 -0.35 4.90
CA PHE A 96 -16.02 -1.21 4.96
C PHE A 96 -14.81 -0.37 5.38
N ASN A 97 -14.07 -0.87 6.36
CA ASN A 97 -12.82 -0.26 6.81
C ASN A 97 -11.77 -1.37 6.95
N PHE A 98 -10.66 -1.21 6.25
CA PHE A 98 -9.51 -2.10 6.33
C PHE A 98 -8.27 -1.28 6.65
N ASN A 99 -7.44 -1.79 7.56
CA ASN A 99 -6.14 -1.21 7.86
C ASN A 99 -5.06 -2.29 7.86
N THR A 100 -3.86 -1.91 7.43
CA THR A 100 -2.69 -2.79 7.49
C THR A 100 -1.42 -1.95 7.52
N HIS A 101 -0.29 -2.60 7.78
CA HIS A 101 1.01 -1.98 7.67
C HIS A 101 2.02 -2.94 7.04
N LEU A 102 3.01 -2.36 6.35
CA LEU A 102 4.12 -3.07 5.73
C LEU A 102 5.43 -2.47 6.23
N TYR A 103 6.43 -3.32 6.42
CA TYR A 103 7.79 -2.88 6.65
C TYR A 103 8.55 -2.94 5.33
N ILE A 104 9.09 -1.80 4.91
CA ILE A 104 9.89 -1.70 3.69
C ILE A 104 11.32 -1.35 4.03
N SER A 105 12.23 -1.96 3.28
CA SER A 105 13.66 -1.75 3.37
C SER A 105 14.14 -1.43 1.96
N PRO A 106 15.04 -0.45 1.76
CA PRO A 106 15.68 -0.25 0.47
C PRO A 106 16.28 -1.58 0.02
N ILE A 107 16.05 -1.96 -1.24
CA ILE A 107 16.80 -3.06 -1.85
C ILE A 107 18.27 -2.62 -1.79
N SER A 108 19.05 -3.33 -0.99
CA SER A 108 20.48 -3.05 -0.88
C SER A 108 21.12 -3.38 -2.22
N GLN A 109 21.62 -2.37 -2.93
CA GLN A 109 22.57 -2.56 -4.01
C GLN A 109 23.94 -2.89 -3.43
#